data_AF-A0AAN5R3I7-F1
#
_entry.id   AF-A0AAN5R3I7-F1
#
_cell.length_a   1.000
_cell.length_b   1.000
_cell.length_c   1.000
_cell.angle_alpha   90.00
_cell.angle_beta   90.00
_cell.angle_gamma   90.00
#
_symmetry.space_group_name_H-M   'P 1'
#
loop_
_entity.id
_entity.type
_entity.pdbx_description
1 polymer ?
#
loop_
_entity_poly.entity_id
_entity_poly.type
_entity_poly.pdbx_seq_one_letter_code
_entity_poly.pdbx_strand_id
1 'polypeptide(L)'
;MQHNIYENSKLHILGIICLVTSLGLFFFSLYIVPFLIWQLDYDIPDFVSDMIAYGEDKYYYSPATSKTLVWFIFFTPSLIMGYLSYYISNYIDKNQLKLQDESLESRQEKSPSKPAGLGRDSAILGFKIVLLMVLIIAIIFLLQILFDLTA
;
A
#
# COMPACT_ATOMS: atom_id res chain seq x y z
N MET A 1 2.64 0.34 -36.75
CA MET A 1 1.56 -0.15 -35.86
C MET A 1 1.99 -1.20 -34.83
N GLN A 2 3.29 -1.52 -34.64
CA GLN A 2 3.73 -2.54 -33.66
C GLN A 2 4.26 -1.99 -32.32
N HIS A 3 4.55 -0.69 -32.21
CA HIS A 3 5.22 -0.14 -31.03
C HIS A 3 4.29 0.01 -29.79
N ASN A 4 2.99 0.25 -29.99
CA ASN A 4 2.03 0.54 -28.91
C ASN A 4 1.58 -0.69 -28.08
N ILE A 5 1.66 -1.90 -28.65
CA ILE A 5 1.23 -3.12 -27.94
C ILE A 5 2.29 -3.54 -26.91
N TYR A 6 3.58 -3.34 -27.22
CA TYR A 6 4.70 -3.74 -26.36
C TYR A 6 4.94 -2.78 -25.18
N GLU A 7 4.60 -1.49 -25.32
CA GLU A 7 4.67 -0.53 -24.22
C GLU A 7 3.63 -0.81 -23.13
N ASN A 8 2.38 -1.13 -23.53
CA ASN A 8 1.33 -1.49 -22.58
C ASN A 8 1.66 -2.76 -21.80
N SER A 9 2.29 -3.77 -22.40
CA SER A 9 2.67 -4.99 -21.68
C SER A 9 3.72 -4.74 -20.59
N LYS A 10 4.70 -3.85 -20.81
CA LYS A 10 5.72 -3.53 -19.81
C LYS A 10 5.15 -2.75 -18.63
N LEU A 11 4.29 -1.76 -18.91
CA LEU A 11 3.57 -1.00 -17.89
C LEU A 11 2.65 -1.90 -17.05
N HIS A 12 1.99 -2.87 -17.68
CA HIS A 12 1.14 -3.84 -16.98
C HIS A 12 1.94 -4.74 -16.02
N ILE A 13 3.11 -5.22 -16.45
CA ILE A 13 4.02 -6.01 -15.61
C ILE A 13 4.52 -5.16 -14.43
N LEU A 14 4.90 -3.91 -14.69
CA LEU A 14 5.33 -2.97 -13.64
C LEU A 14 4.23 -2.73 -12.60
N GLY A 15 2.97 -2.53 -13.05
CA GLY A 15 1.82 -2.39 -12.16
C GLY A 15 1.64 -3.60 -11.25
N ILE A 16 1.73 -4.82 -11.79
CA ILE A 16 1.63 -6.06 -11.00
C ILE A 16 2.78 -6.18 -9.98
N ILE A 17 4.02 -5.92 -10.38
CA ILE A 17 5.17 -5.96 -9.45
C ILE A 17 4.97 -4.96 -8.32
N CYS A 18 4.54 -3.75 -8.65
CA CYS A 18 4.27 -2.69 -7.69
C CYS A 18 3.15 -3.10 -6.71
N LEU A 19 2.08 -3.72 -7.21
CA LEU A 19 1.00 -4.26 -6.40
C LEU A 19 1.48 -5.35 -5.43
N VAL A 20 2.19 -6.36 -5.94
CA VAL A 20 2.69 -7.49 -5.13
C VAL A 20 3.66 -6.99 -4.06
N THR A 21 4.53 -6.06 -4.41
CA THR A 21 5.50 -5.47 -3.48
C THR A 21 4.79 -4.65 -2.41
N SER A 22 3.81 -3.83 -2.80
CA SER A 22 2.95 -3.09 -1.87
C SER A 22 2.27 -4.02 -0.88
N LEU A 23 1.63 -5.08 -1.37
CA LEU A 23 0.88 -6.00 -0.54
C LEU A 23 1.78 -6.79 0.42
N GLY A 24 2.94 -7.25 -0.07
CA GLY A 24 3.94 -7.92 0.75
C GLY A 24 4.46 -7.04 1.88
N LEU A 25 4.83 -5.80 1.57
CA LEU A 25 5.28 -4.83 2.58
C LEU A 25 4.17 -4.43 3.55
N PHE A 26 2.93 -4.32 3.08
CA PHE A 26 1.78 -4.00 3.90
C PHE A 26 1.46 -5.10 4.91
N PHE A 27 1.39 -6.36 4.44
CA PHE A 27 1.18 -7.49 5.33
C PHE A 27 2.35 -7.72 6.27
N PHE A 28 3.59 -7.51 5.81
CA PHE A 28 4.76 -7.56 6.67
C PHE A 28 4.71 -6.47 7.76
N SER A 29 4.36 -5.24 7.38
CA SER A 29 4.16 -4.12 8.30
C SER A 29 3.09 -4.43 9.33
N LEU A 30 2.00 -5.09 8.95
CA LEU A 30 0.96 -5.55 9.87
C LEU A 30 1.43 -6.69 10.77
N TYR A 31 2.19 -7.62 10.23
CA TYR A 31 2.71 -8.78 10.92
C TYR A 31 3.64 -8.39 12.07
N ILE A 32 4.42 -7.32 11.94
CA ILE A 32 5.32 -6.84 13.01
C ILE A 32 4.62 -5.96 14.05
N VAL A 33 3.44 -5.41 13.77
CA VAL A 33 2.73 -4.50 14.71
C VAL A 33 2.52 -5.13 16.09
N PRO A 34 2.07 -6.39 16.23
CA PRO A 34 1.84 -6.99 17.54
C PRO A 34 3.10 -7.05 18.40
N PHE A 35 4.25 -7.32 17.79
CA PHE A 35 5.54 -7.26 18.47
C PHE A 35 5.94 -5.85 18.87
N LEU A 36 5.75 -4.87 18.00
CA LEU A 36 6.15 -3.49 18.29
C LEU A 36 5.32 -2.89 19.44
N ILE A 37 4.02 -3.20 19.50
CA ILE A 37 3.11 -2.65 20.52
C ILE A 37 3.13 -3.46 21.81
N TRP A 38 2.98 -4.79 21.73
CA TRP A 38 2.81 -5.66 22.90
C TRP A 38 4.03 -6.49 23.25
N GLN A 39 5.12 -6.40 22.49
CA GLN A 39 6.33 -7.23 22.69
C GLN A 39 6.00 -8.72 22.73
N LEU A 40 5.03 -9.13 21.90
CA LEU A 40 4.65 -10.54 21.77
C LEU A 40 5.85 -11.34 21.27
N ASP A 41 6.13 -12.44 21.96
CA ASP A 41 7.23 -13.34 21.66
C ASP A 41 6.77 -14.36 20.59
N TYR A 42 7.17 -14.10 19.34
CA TYR A 42 6.98 -14.99 18.19
C TYR A 42 8.15 -14.80 17.22
N ASP A 43 8.32 -15.74 16.29
CA ASP A 43 9.46 -15.76 15.36
C ASP A 43 9.42 -14.59 14.38
N ILE A 44 10.04 -13.48 14.74
CA ILE A 44 10.16 -12.29 13.91
C ILE A 44 11.56 -12.27 13.32
N PRO A 45 11.72 -11.81 12.07
CA PRO A 45 13.05 -11.68 11.49
C PRO A 45 13.95 -10.77 12.35
N ASP A 46 15.16 -11.25 12.64
CA ASP A 46 16.15 -10.54 13.48
C ASP A 46 16.44 -9.12 13.00
N PHE A 47 16.37 -8.88 11.69
CA PHE A 47 16.60 -7.55 11.13
C PHE A 47 15.64 -6.48 11.67
N VAL A 48 14.43 -6.86 12.10
CA VAL A 48 13.48 -5.92 12.70
C VAL A 48 14.01 -5.45 14.05
N SER A 49 14.47 -6.39 14.88
CA SER A 49 15.09 -6.12 16.18
C SER A 49 16.40 -5.34 16.02
N ASP A 50 17.24 -5.71 15.06
CA ASP A 50 18.49 -5.01 14.75
C ASP A 50 18.24 -3.56 14.33
N MET A 51 17.20 -3.30 13.53
CA MET A 51 16.84 -1.93 13.13
C MET A 51 16.34 -1.08 14.29
N ILE A 52 15.58 -1.68 15.24
CA ILE A 52 15.13 -1.00 16.45
C ILE A 52 16.35 -0.65 17.32
N ALA A 53 17.19 -1.65 17.61
CA ALA A 53 18.41 -1.48 18.40
C ALA A 53 19.34 -0.45 17.78
N TYR A 54 19.51 -0.47 16.45
CA TYR A 54 20.30 0.53 15.75
C TYR A 54 19.76 1.96 15.93
N GLY A 55 18.44 2.14 15.96
CA GLY A 55 17.82 3.43 16.27
C GLY A 55 18.08 3.89 17.71
N GLU A 56 17.97 2.98 18.67
CA GLU A 56 18.21 3.24 20.09
C GLU A 56 19.70 3.55 20.35
N ASP A 57 20.62 2.72 19.85
CA ASP A 57 22.05 2.80 20.13
C ASP A 57 22.73 3.95 19.38
N LYS A 58 22.38 4.16 18.10
CA LYS A 58 23.08 5.13 17.26
C LYS A 58 22.49 6.52 17.34
N TYR A 59 21.17 6.63 17.49
CA TYR A 59 20.47 7.90 17.47
C TYR A 59 19.88 8.30 18.82
N TYR A 60 20.07 7.48 19.87
CA TYR A 60 19.54 7.70 21.22
C TYR A 60 18.02 7.93 21.21
N TYR A 61 17.32 7.25 20.30
CA TYR A 61 15.87 7.31 20.22
C TYR A 61 15.24 6.54 21.37
N SER A 62 14.10 7.03 21.85
CA SER A 62 13.32 6.28 22.83
C SER A 62 12.81 4.97 22.22
N PRO A 63 12.61 3.90 23.02
CA PRO A 63 12.16 2.62 22.51
C PRO A 63 10.86 2.70 21.69
N ALA A 64 9.91 3.54 22.13
CA ALA A 64 8.68 3.79 21.39
C ALA A 64 8.92 4.45 20.02
N THR A 65 9.87 5.39 19.95
CA THR A 65 10.22 6.08 18.71
C THR A 65 10.89 5.14 17.73
N SER A 66 11.89 4.36 18.16
CA SER A 66 12.60 3.40 17.32
C SER A 66 11.64 2.37 16.70
N LYS A 67 10.76 1.77 17.52
CA LYS A 67 9.73 0.83 17.06
C LYS A 67 8.80 1.44 16.01
N THR A 68 8.33 2.67 16.27
CA THR A 68 7.43 3.39 15.36
C THR A 68 8.12 3.70 14.02
N LEU A 69 9.39 4.10 14.07
CA LEU A 69 10.17 4.44 12.88
C LEU A 69 10.42 3.20 12.01
N VAL A 70 10.77 2.08 12.63
CA VAL A 70 10.91 0.79 11.93
C VAL A 70 9.60 0.37 11.28
N TRP A 71 8.46 0.54 11.95
CA TRP A 71 7.16 0.28 11.35
C TRP A 71 6.91 1.15 10.11
N PHE A 72 7.18 2.46 10.18
CA PHE A 72 7.02 3.38 9.06
C PHE A 72 7.90 3.05 7.86
N ILE A 73 9.09 2.47 8.08
CA ILE A 73 9.98 2.04 7.00
C ILE A 73 9.34 0.96 6.12
N PHE A 74 8.48 0.10 6.67
CA PHE A 74 7.73 -0.90 5.88
C PHE A 74 6.37 -0.38 5.44
N PHE A 75 5.67 0.32 6.33
CA PHE A 75 4.31 0.80 6.08
C PHE A 75 4.27 1.85 4.97
N THR A 76 5.11 2.88 5.03
CA THR A 76 5.04 4.01 4.09
C THR A 76 5.35 3.58 2.64
N PRO A 77 6.43 2.81 2.35
CA PRO A 77 6.67 2.32 1.01
C PRO A 77 5.57 1.40 0.49
N SER A 78 4.91 0.63 1.38
CA SER A 78 3.76 -0.19 1.00
C SER A 78 2.62 0.66 0.43
N LEU A 79 2.30 1.80 1.07
CA LEU A 79 1.25 2.71 0.60
C LEU A 79 1.63 3.41 -0.70
N ILE A 80 2.89 3.87 -0.82
CA ILE A 80 3.39 4.54 -2.02
C ILE A 80 3.30 3.60 -3.23
N MET A 81 3.76 2.36 -3.07
CA MET A 81 3.69 1.36 -4.14
C MET A 81 2.24 0.97 -4.46
N GLY A 82 1.37 0.85 -3.45
CA GLY A 82 -0.04 0.56 -3.67
C GLY A 82 -0.73 1.66 -4.50
N TYR A 83 -0.44 2.91 -4.16
CA TYR A 83 -0.93 4.07 -4.91
C TYR A 83 -0.39 4.10 -6.35
N LEU A 84 0.91 3.82 -6.53
CA LEU A 84 1.54 3.80 -7.85
C LEU A 84 0.95 2.69 -8.74
N SER A 85 0.73 1.49 -8.17
CA SER A 85 0.03 0.40 -8.84
C SER A 85 -1.37 0.81 -9.29
N TYR A 86 -2.14 1.48 -8.42
CA TYR A 86 -3.47 1.97 -8.76
C TYR A 86 -3.41 3.00 -9.91
N TYR A 87 -2.46 3.93 -9.85
CA TYR A 87 -2.26 4.93 -10.90
C TYR A 87 -1.95 4.27 -12.25
N ILE A 88 -1.03 3.31 -12.28
CA ILE A 88 -0.65 2.56 -13.49
C ILE A 88 -1.85 1.78 -14.02
N SER A 89 -2.59 1.08 -13.17
CA SER A 89 -3.78 0.30 -13.58
C SER A 89 -4.86 1.19 -14.20
N ASN A 90 -5.14 2.34 -13.61
CA ASN A 90 -6.12 3.30 -14.12
C ASN A 90 -5.64 3.98 -15.41
N TYR A 91 -4.34 4.21 -15.56
CA TYR A 91 -3.76 4.71 -16.81
C TYR A 91 -3.94 3.69 -17.94
N ILE A 92 -3.65 2.41 -17.70
CA ILE A 92 -3.80 1.34 -18.70
C ILE A 92 -5.27 1.20 -19.12
N ASP A 93 -6.20 1.15 -18.17
CA ASP A 93 -7.64 1.00 -18.45
C ASP A 93 -8.15 2.13 -19.36
N LYS A 94 -7.80 3.38 -19.04
CA LYS A 94 -8.16 4.55 -19.87
C LYS A 94 -7.55 4.51 -21.27
N ASN A 95 -6.31 4.04 -21.39
CA ASN A 95 -5.64 3.96 -22.69
C ASN A 95 -6.24 2.84 -23.56
N GLN A 96 -6.64 1.72 -22.95
CA GLN A 96 -7.35 0.64 -23.64
C GLN A 96 -8.75 1.08 -24.10
N LEU A 97 -9.49 1.82 -23.28
CA LEU A 97 -10.78 2.42 -23.66
C LEU A 97 -10.65 3.36 -24.86
N LYS A 98 -9.64 4.24 -24.86
CA LYS A 98 -9.42 5.21 -25.96
C LYS A 98 -9.05 4.54 -27.29
N LEU A 99 -8.25 3.47 -27.24
CA LEU A 99 -7.92 2.67 -28.42
C LEU A 99 -9.13 1.88 -28.95
N GLN A 100 -10.05 1.51 -28.08
CA GLN A 100 -11.29 0.84 -28.46
C GLN A 100 -12.25 1.82 -29.15
N ASP A 101 -12.41 3.04 -28.63
CA ASP A 101 -13.24 4.10 -29.24
C ASP A 101 -12.74 4.52 -30.63
N GLU A 102 -11.41 4.71 -30.83
CA GLU A 102 -10.85 5.03 -32.15
C GLU A 102 -11.01 3.87 -33.16
N SER A 103 -11.03 2.61 -32.70
CA SER A 103 -11.30 1.46 -33.56
C SER A 103 -12.79 1.30 -33.90
N LEU A 104 -13.69 1.83 -33.06
CA LEU A 104 -15.14 1.73 -33.18
C LEU A 104 -15.74 2.85 -34.06
N GLU A 105 -15.06 3.97 -34.27
CA GLU A 105 -15.47 4.94 -35.33
C GLU A 105 -15.39 4.33 -36.74
N SER A 106 -14.71 3.18 -36.92
CA SER A 106 -14.73 2.41 -38.18
C SER A 106 -15.86 1.37 -38.28
N ARG A 107 -16.64 1.15 -37.21
CA ARG A 107 -17.68 0.11 -37.18
C ARG A 107 -18.85 0.50 -36.27
N GLN A 108 -19.81 1.17 -36.89
CA GLN A 108 -21.13 1.46 -36.34
C GLN A 108 -21.82 0.18 -35.78
N GLU A 109 -22.58 0.38 -34.70
CA GLU A 109 -23.52 -0.52 -34.00
C GLU A 109 -23.03 -1.35 -32.77
N LYS A 110 -23.42 -0.81 -31.60
CA LYS A 110 -24.17 -1.48 -30.51
C LYS A 110 -23.40 -2.43 -29.59
N SER A 111 -22.97 -1.90 -28.45
CA SER A 111 -22.83 -2.67 -27.19
C SER A 111 -22.99 -1.70 -26.00
N PRO A 112 -23.71 -2.08 -24.93
CA PRO A 112 -24.05 -1.15 -23.86
C PRO A 112 -22.78 -0.76 -23.09
N SER A 113 -22.60 0.53 -22.92
CA SER A 113 -21.60 1.14 -22.05
C SER A 113 -21.53 0.41 -20.70
N LYS A 114 -20.40 -0.25 -20.44
CA LYS A 114 -20.04 -0.68 -19.08
C LYS A 114 -19.99 0.58 -18.19
N PRO A 115 -20.65 0.59 -17.02
CA PRO A 115 -20.68 1.78 -16.19
C PRO A 115 -19.27 2.06 -15.66
N ALA A 116 -18.74 3.23 -16.03
CA ALA A 116 -17.43 3.78 -15.62
C ALA A 116 -17.29 4.07 -14.11
N GLY A 117 -18.10 3.43 -13.26
CA GLY A 117 -18.20 3.66 -11.82
C GLY A 117 -17.70 2.53 -10.92
N LEU A 118 -17.68 1.28 -11.40
CA LEU A 118 -17.51 0.10 -10.50
C LEU A 118 -16.12 0.02 -9.84
N GLY A 119 -15.08 0.53 -10.50
CA GLY A 119 -13.71 0.52 -9.97
C GLY A 119 -13.42 1.60 -8.92
N ARG A 120 -14.11 2.76 -9.00
CA ARG A 120 -13.93 3.86 -8.03
C ARG A 120 -14.49 3.48 -6.68
N ASP A 121 -15.62 2.80 -6.64
CA ASP A 121 -16.26 2.38 -5.40
C ASP A 121 -15.39 1.37 -4.63
N SER A 122 -14.73 0.45 -5.35
CA SER A 122 -13.82 -0.54 -4.76
C SER A 122 -12.55 0.09 -4.18
N ALA A 123 -11.98 1.09 -4.84
CA ALA A 123 -10.80 1.80 -4.35
C ALA A 123 -11.11 2.69 -3.12
N ILE A 124 -12.29 3.32 -3.09
CA ILE A 124 -12.76 4.08 -1.93
C ILE A 124 -12.92 3.17 -0.71
N LEU A 125 -13.45 1.96 -0.91
CA LEU A 125 -13.53 0.96 0.15
C LEU A 125 -12.14 0.53 0.65
N GLY A 126 -11.20 0.27 -0.26
CA GLY A 126 -9.81 -0.06 0.10
C GLY A 126 -9.11 1.04 0.91
N PHE A 127 -9.20 2.29 0.45
CA PHE A 127 -8.67 3.44 1.19
C PHE A 127 -9.33 3.60 2.56
N LYS A 128 -10.65 3.39 2.66
CA LYS A 128 -11.39 3.46 3.92
C LYS A 128 -10.92 2.38 4.91
N ILE A 129 -10.59 1.18 4.44
CA ILE A 129 -10.04 0.10 5.27
C ILE A 129 -8.65 0.47 5.78
N VAL A 130 -7.76 0.96 4.91
CA VAL A 130 -6.41 1.40 5.30
C VAL A 130 -6.48 2.56 6.30
N LEU A 131 -7.35 3.55 6.05
CA LEU A 131 -7.56 4.68 6.96
C LEU A 131 -8.07 4.22 8.33
N LEU A 132 -9.04 3.30 8.36
CA LEU A 132 -9.55 2.71 9.60
C LEU A 132 -8.42 1.99 10.35
N MET A 133 -7.56 1.28 9.65
CA MET A 133 -6.43 0.56 10.22
C MET A 133 -5.42 1.50 10.88
N VAL A 134 -5.05 2.59 10.18
CA VAL A 134 -4.19 3.65 10.74
C VAL A 134 -4.83 4.30 11.96
N LEU A 135 -6.15 4.54 11.91
CA LEU A 135 -6.89 5.13 13.02
C LEU A 135 -6.86 4.23 14.27
N ILE A 136 -7.04 2.92 14.10
CA ILE A 136 -6.96 1.96 15.21
C ILE A 136 -5.58 2.00 15.85
N ILE A 137 -4.51 1.99 15.05
CA ILE A 137 -3.13 2.09 15.55
C ILE A 137 -2.92 3.41 16.30
N ALA A 138 -3.40 4.53 15.77
CA ALA A 138 -3.31 5.83 16.42
C ALA A 138 -4.05 5.89 17.76
N ILE A 139 -5.23 5.26 17.86
CA ILE A 139 -5.99 5.15 19.11
C ILE A 139 -5.22 4.30 20.14
N ILE A 140 -4.67 3.16 19.73
CA ILE A 140 -3.87 2.31 20.62
C ILE A 140 -2.64 3.08 21.14
N PHE A 141 -1.98 3.85 20.27
CA PHE A 141 -0.83 4.66 20.62
C PHE A 141 -1.20 5.78 21.61
N LEU A 142 -2.32 6.48 21.39
CA LEU A 142 -2.84 7.47 22.33
C LEU A 142 -3.17 6.83 23.68
N LEU A 143 -3.71 5.61 23.68
CA LEU A 143 -4.01 4.88 24.90
C LEU A 143 -2.72 4.50 25.64
N GLN A 144 -1.70 4.01 24.93
CA GLN A 144 -0.38 3.74 25.51
C GLN A 144 0.22 4.98 26.15
N ILE A 145 0.20 6.12 25.45
CA ILE A 145 0.72 7.38 25.99
C ILE A 145 -0.05 7.84 27.22
N LEU A 146 -1.37 7.65 27.24
CA LEU A 146 -2.20 7.99 28.40
C LEU A 146 -1.85 7.11 29.60
N PHE A 147 -1.62 5.81 29.38
CA PHE A 147 -1.20 4.89 30.44
C PHE A 147 0.20 5.22 30.96
N ASP A 148 1.17 5.49 30.09
CA ASP A 148 2.53 5.91 30.49
C ASP A 148 2.54 7.27 31.20
N LEU A 149 1.60 8.18 30.90
CA LEU A 149 1.50 9.48 31.57
C LEU A 149 0.79 9.41 32.94
N THR A 150 0.03 8.33 33.18
CA THR A 150 -0.77 8.13 34.40
C THR A 150 -0.08 7.17 35.39
N ALA A 151 0.92 6.41 34.95
CA ALA A 151 1.79 5.57 35.77
C ALA A 151 2.98 6.35 36.34
#